data_AF-A0A0J7MVD2-F1
#
_entry.id   AF-A0A0J7MVD2-F1
#
_cell.length_a   1.000
_cell.length_b   1.000
_cell.length_c   1.000
_cell.angle_alpha   90.00
_cell.angle_beta   90.00
_cell.angle_gamma   90.00
#
_symmetry.space_group_name_H-M   'P 1'
#
loop_
_entity.id
_entity.type
_entity.pdbx_description
1 polymer ?
#
loop_
_entity_poly.entity_id
_entity_poly.type
_entity_poly.pdbx_seq_one_letter_code
_entity_poly.pdbx_strand_id
1 'polypeptide(L)'
;MPIQEYKPANLHDELMWTFFHNTSLISIDNVAFVVSNLNRITNLDKTLSMWCRSQSIPHVKFALSIIENVTMYLENYWNKSKRVLEWTLLSSQWKVDHIAIPNFQDEVKQTIGFVFYR
;
A
#
# COMPACT_ATOMS: atom_id res chain seq x y z
N MET A 1 -0.58 -2.90 -5.45
CA MET A 1 0.35 -2.83 -6.60
C MET A 1 0.55 -1.38 -7.04
N PRO A 2 1.73 -1.00 -7.55
CA PRO A 2 1.96 0.33 -8.08
C PRO A 2 1.08 0.60 -9.31
N ILE A 3 0.68 1.86 -9.46
CA ILE A 3 -0.07 2.33 -10.62
C ILE A 3 0.91 2.47 -11.79
N GLN A 4 0.53 1.90 -12.92
CA GLN A 4 1.31 1.95 -14.16
C GLN A 4 0.95 3.18 -14.98
N GLU A 5 -0.35 3.41 -15.21
CA GLU A 5 -0.83 4.52 -16.05
C GLU A 5 -2.27 4.92 -15.70
N TYR A 6 -2.62 6.15 -16.08
CA TYR A 6 -3.99 6.67 -16.08
C TYR A 6 -4.37 7.02 -17.51
N LYS A 7 -5.59 6.68 -17.92
CA LYS A 7 -6.14 7.05 -19.23
C LYS A 7 -7.58 7.55 -19.08
N PRO A 8 -7.96 8.65 -19.74
CA PRO A 8 -9.37 9.04 -19.80
C PRO A 8 -10.16 7.93 -20.51
N ALA A 9 -11.35 7.63 -20.01
CA ALA A 9 -12.23 6.64 -20.65
C ALA A 9 -12.71 7.14 -22.03
N ASN A 10 -13.04 8.43 -22.11
CA ASN A 10 -13.38 9.16 -23.32
C ASN A 10 -12.88 10.62 -23.19
N LEU A 11 -12.74 11.34 -24.30
CA LEU A 11 -12.27 12.74 -24.32
C LEU A 11 -13.22 13.73 -23.62
N HIS A 12 -14.47 13.36 -23.35
CA HIS A 12 -15.51 14.25 -22.81
C HIS A 12 -16.07 13.79 -21.45
N ASP A 13 -15.58 12.68 -20.91
CA ASP A 13 -16.07 12.11 -19.65
C ASP A 13 -15.08 12.39 -18.50
N GLU A 14 -15.62 12.60 -17.29
CA GLU A 14 -14.83 12.72 -16.05
C GLU A 14 -14.28 11.36 -15.55
N LEU A 15 -14.49 10.28 -16.31
CA LEU A 15 -14.10 8.93 -15.96
C LEU A 15 -12.63 8.65 -16.35
N MET A 16 -11.89 8.08 -15.41
CA MET A 16 -10.47 7.70 -15.58
C MET A 16 -10.26 6.21 -15.36
N TRP A 17 -9.64 5.55 -16.32
CA TRP A 17 -9.09 4.20 -16.15
C TRP A 17 -7.74 4.27 -15.46
N THR A 18 -7.58 3.48 -14.40
CA THR A 18 -6.30 3.31 -13.71
C THR A 18 -5.80 1.89 -13.96
N PHE A 19 -4.62 1.78 -14.57
CA PHE A 19 -3.99 0.49 -14.84
C PHE A 19 -2.91 0.22 -13.81
N PHE A 20 -2.87 -1.00 -13.29
CA PHE A 20 -1.91 -1.45 -12.30
C PHE A 20 -0.99 -2.49 -12.90
N HIS A 21 0.24 -2.59 -12.36
CA HIS A 21 1.13 -3.69 -12.72
C HIS A 21 0.53 -5.04 -12.34
N ASN A 22 0.79 -6.06 -13.17
CA ASN A 22 0.41 -7.44 -12.88
C ASN A 22 0.98 -7.88 -11.53
N THR A 23 0.13 -8.49 -10.72
CA THR A 23 0.55 -9.11 -9.46
C THR A 23 1.29 -10.41 -9.75
N SER A 24 2.24 -10.78 -8.88
CA SER A 24 2.73 -12.15 -8.78
C SER A 24 1.58 -13.13 -8.46
N LEU A 25 1.86 -14.44 -8.44
CA LEU A 25 0.88 -15.45 -8.05
C LEU A 25 0.42 -15.22 -6.59
N ILE A 26 -0.86 -14.88 -6.42
CA ILE A 26 -1.49 -14.64 -5.12
C ILE A 26 -2.82 -15.40 -5.03
N SER A 27 -3.26 -15.73 -3.80
CA SER A 27 -4.62 -16.23 -3.55
C SER A 27 -5.66 -15.15 -3.88
N ILE A 28 -6.86 -15.56 -4.27
CA ILE A 28 -7.97 -14.64 -4.59
C ILE A 28 -8.38 -13.78 -3.38
N ASP A 29 -8.24 -14.30 -2.16
CA ASP A 29 -8.55 -13.57 -0.92
C ASP A 29 -7.62 -12.37 -0.66
N ASN A 30 -6.47 -12.34 -1.34
CA ASN A 30 -5.50 -11.23 -1.26
C ASN A 30 -5.76 -10.13 -2.30
N VAL A 31 -6.71 -10.33 -3.22
CA VAL A 31 -7.07 -9.32 -4.22
C VAL A 31 -7.82 -8.20 -3.53
N ALA A 32 -7.29 -6.98 -3.63
CA ALA A 32 -7.92 -5.78 -3.10
C ALA A 32 -7.66 -4.58 -4.02
N PHE A 33 -8.65 -3.70 -4.11
CA PHE A 33 -8.52 -2.38 -4.72
C PHE A 33 -9.36 -1.38 -3.93
N VAL A 34 -8.94 -0.12 -3.93
CA VAL A 34 -9.62 0.96 -3.20
C VAL A 34 -9.81 2.15 -4.12
N VAL A 35 -11.05 2.62 -4.18
CA VAL A 35 -11.42 3.89 -4.80
C VAL A 35 -11.94 4.78 -3.69
N SER A 36 -11.24 5.87 -3.41
CA SER A 36 -11.60 6.78 -2.32
C SER A 36 -11.09 8.19 -2.57
N ASN A 37 -11.62 9.15 -1.82
CA ASN A 37 -11.13 10.53 -1.77
C ASN A 37 -10.20 10.76 -0.56
N LEU A 38 -9.54 9.71 -0.05
CA LEU A 38 -8.61 9.81 1.07
C LEU A 38 -7.32 10.55 0.66
N ASN A 39 -6.71 11.22 1.62
CA ASN A 39 -5.43 11.88 1.44
C ASN A 39 -4.31 10.85 1.59
N ARG A 40 -3.35 10.88 0.65
CA ARG A 40 -2.15 10.04 0.68
C ARG A 40 -0.98 10.79 1.31
N ILE A 41 -0.36 10.17 2.30
CA ILE A 41 0.94 10.55 2.86
C ILE A 41 1.90 9.42 2.50
N THR A 42 3.08 9.74 1.99
CA THR A 42 4.02 8.72 1.50
C THR A 42 5.42 9.02 2.03
N ASN A 43 6.22 7.98 2.20
CA ASN A 43 7.63 8.11 2.58
C ASN A 43 8.46 8.66 1.42
N LEU A 44 9.72 9.03 1.69
CA LEU A 44 10.61 9.63 0.69
C LEU A 44 10.75 8.73 -0.57
N ASP A 45 10.86 7.42 -0.36
CA ASP A 45 11.06 6.43 -1.41
C ASP A 45 9.76 5.99 -2.11
N LYS A 46 8.61 6.50 -1.66
CA LYS A 46 7.26 6.19 -2.18
C LYS A 46 6.89 4.70 -2.15
N THR A 47 7.57 3.92 -1.31
CA THR A 47 7.31 2.49 -1.09
C THR A 47 6.26 2.26 -0.01
N LEU A 48 6.11 3.18 0.92
CA LEU A 48 5.15 3.13 2.02
C LEU A 48 4.21 4.31 1.92
N SER A 49 2.91 4.04 1.92
CA SER A 49 1.89 5.09 1.91
C SER A 49 0.88 4.85 3.01
N MET A 50 0.47 5.91 3.69
CA MET A 50 -0.72 5.93 4.54
C MET A 50 -1.82 6.75 3.87
N TRP A 51 -3.02 6.19 3.80
CA TRP A 51 -4.22 6.82 3.27
C TRP A 51 -5.19 7.08 4.41
N CYS A 52 -5.63 8.32 4.56
CA CYS A 52 -6.51 8.71 5.65
C CYS A 52 -7.35 9.94 5.31
N ARG A 53 -8.35 10.25 6.14
CA ARG A 53 -9.09 11.51 6.02
C ARG A 53 -8.19 12.68 6.40
N SER A 54 -8.44 13.86 5.83
CA SER A 54 -7.66 15.08 6.11
C SER A 54 -7.47 15.38 7.60
N GLN A 55 -8.52 15.18 8.41
CA GLN A 55 -8.50 15.39 9.86
C GLN A 55 -7.55 14.43 10.62
N SER A 56 -7.21 13.28 10.03
CA SER A 56 -6.38 12.24 10.64
C SER A 56 -4.90 12.35 10.25
N ILE A 57 -4.56 13.25 9.32
CA ILE A 57 -3.19 13.43 8.81
C ILE A 57 -2.13 13.57 9.93
N PRO A 58 -2.33 14.39 10.99
CA PRO A 58 -1.31 14.55 12.03
C PRO A 58 -1.00 13.23 12.76
N HIS A 59 -2.02 12.43 13.04
CA HIS A 59 -1.89 11.15 13.75
C HIS A 59 -1.20 10.09 12.87
N VAL A 60 -1.52 10.09 11.58
CA VAL A 60 -1.02 9.12 10.62
C VAL A 60 0.47 9.33 10.29
N LYS A 61 0.98 10.57 10.39
CA LYS A 61 2.43 10.84 10.23
C LYS A 61 3.28 10.08 11.26
N PHE A 62 2.82 10.00 12.50
CA PHE A 62 3.49 9.21 13.53
C PHE A 62 3.43 7.71 13.21
N ALA A 63 2.27 7.20 12.79
CA ALA A 63 2.16 5.80 12.40
C ALA A 63 3.10 5.44 11.22
N LEU A 64 3.21 6.32 10.22
CA LEU A 64 4.10 6.13 9.07
C LEU A 64 5.58 5.98 9.51
N SER A 65 6.07 6.81 10.44
CA SER A 65 7.46 6.70 10.90
C SER A 65 7.74 5.40 11.67
N ILE A 66 6.76 4.89 12.42
CA ILE A 66 6.87 3.58 13.06
C ILE A 66 6.91 2.46 12.00
N ILE A 67 6.03 2.52 11.00
CA ILE A 67 5.97 1.54 9.91
C ILE A 67 7.28 1.52 9.12
N GLU A 68 7.85 2.69 8.81
CA GLU A 68 9.16 2.81 8.15
C GLU A 68 10.25 2.09 8.95
N ASN A 69 10.34 2.36 10.26
CA ASN A 69 11.33 1.74 11.13
C ASN A 69 11.16 0.22 11.22
N VAL A 70 9.92 -0.26 11.37
CA VAL A 70 9.61 -1.70 11.42
C VAL A 70 9.95 -2.36 10.09
N THR A 71 9.59 -1.75 8.96
CA THR A 71 9.88 -2.28 7.61
C THR A 71 11.38 -2.41 7.41
N MET A 72 12.15 -1.36 7.72
CA MET A 72 13.60 -1.38 7.65
C MET A 72 14.23 -2.44 8.58
N TYR A 73 13.67 -2.64 9.77
CA TYR A 73 14.13 -3.70 10.67
C TYR A 73 13.92 -5.09 10.07
N LEU A 74 12.73 -5.36 9.52
CA LEU A 74 12.39 -6.64 8.90
C LEU A 74 13.26 -6.90 7.66
N GLU A 75 13.44 -5.90 6.81
CA GLU A 75 14.38 -5.95 5.67
C GLU A 75 15.78 -6.39 6.09
N ASN A 76 16.33 -5.73 7.12
CA ASN A 76 17.65 -6.04 7.64
C ASN A 76 17.71 -7.45 8.24
N TYR A 77 16.66 -7.88 8.93
CA TYR A 77 16.57 -9.24 9.49
C TYR A 77 16.56 -10.30 8.38
N TRP A 78 15.72 -10.12 7.35
CA TRP A 78 15.63 -11.06 6.24
C TRP A 78 16.93 -11.14 5.45
N ASN A 79 17.58 -10.00 5.19
CA ASN A 79 18.89 -9.96 4.53
C ASN A 79 19.94 -10.74 5.31
N LYS A 80 19.99 -10.59 6.65
CA LYS A 80 20.91 -11.34 7.51
C LYS A 80 20.61 -12.83 7.56
N SER A 81 19.33 -13.21 7.48
CA SER A 81 18.90 -14.62 7.54
C SER A 81 19.24 -15.45 6.29
N LYS A 82 19.87 -14.85 5.26
CA LYS A 82 20.12 -15.46 3.93
C LYS A 82 18.83 -15.91 3.20
N ARG A 83 17.65 -15.55 3.69
CA ARG A 83 16.36 -15.65 2.98
C ARG A 83 16.20 -14.55 1.91
N VAL A 84 17.31 -14.11 1.34
CA VAL A 84 17.38 -13.01 0.38
C VAL A 84 16.57 -13.32 -0.88
N LEU A 85 16.52 -14.57 -1.33
CA LEU A 85 15.71 -14.96 -2.50
C LEU A 85 14.20 -14.89 -2.21
N GLU A 86 13.76 -15.36 -1.05
CA GLU A 86 12.36 -15.25 -0.62
C GLU A 86 11.98 -13.76 -0.48
N TRP A 87 12.83 -12.96 0.17
CA TRP A 87 12.62 -11.52 0.29
C TRP A 87 12.63 -10.83 -1.07
N THR A 88 13.61 -11.07 -1.94
CA THR A 88 13.73 -10.39 -3.24
C THR A 88 12.55 -10.69 -4.16
N LEU A 89 12.04 -11.94 -4.16
CA LEU A 89 10.84 -12.33 -4.89
C LEU A 89 9.57 -11.65 -4.36
N LEU A 90 9.55 -11.31 -3.06
CA LEU A 90 8.45 -10.58 -2.42
C LEU A 90 8.63 -9.05 -2.57
N SER A 91 9.84 -8.52 -2.65
CA SER A 91 10.12 -7.10 -2.40
C SER A 91 10.33 -6.25 -3.64
N SER A 92 10.67 -6.87 -4.78
CA SER A 92 11.14 -6.12 -5.96
C SER A 92 10.06 -5.24 -6.65
N GLN A 93 8.82 -5.20 -6.15
CA GLN A 93 7.73 -4.35 -6.65
C GLN A 93 6.75 -3.82 -5.59
N TRP A 94 7.01 -4.01 -4.30
CA TRP A 94 6.00 -3.72 -3.27
C TRP A 94 6.05 -2.28 -2.76
N LYS A 95 5.18 -1.47 -3.38
CA LYS A 95 4.52 -0.39 -2.64
C LYS A 95 3.49 -1.01 -1.69
N VAL A 96 3.56 -0.71 -0.40
CA VAL A 96 2.55 -1.06 0.60
C VAL A 96 1.70 0.16 0.93
N ASP A 97 0.40 0.03 0.74
CA ASP A 97 -0.60 1.04 1.09
C ASP A 97 -1.30 0.65 2.40
N HIS A 98 -1.05 1.42 3.45
CA HIS A 98 -1.78 1.37 4.71
C HIS A 98 -2.99 2.30 4.61
N ILE A 99 -4.19 1.84 4.95
CA ILE A 99 -5.43 2.56 4.69
C ILE A 99 -6.28 2.59 5.97
N ALA A 100 -6.52 3.78 6.50
CA ALA A 100 -7.42 3.99 7.62
C ALA A 100 -8.86 4.15 7.11
N ILE A 101 -9.68 3.12 7.32
CA ILE A 101 -11.07 3.04 6.89
C ILE A 101 -11.98 3.22 8.12
N PRO A 102 -12.75 4.31 8.16
CA PRO A 102 -13.75 4.53 9.20
C PRO A 102 -14.80 3.43 9.19
N ASN A 103 -15.18 2.93 10.37
CA ASN A 103 -16.17 1.86 10.53
C ASN A 103 -15.79 0.54 9.81
N PHE A 104 -14.49 0.27 9.67
CA PHE A 104 -14.02 -1.04 9.25
C PHE A 104 -14.45 -2.11 10.25
N GLN A 105 -14.93 -3.26 9.75
CA GLN A 105 -15.46 -4.34 10.61
C GLN A 105 -14.34 -5.00 11.42
N ASP A 106 -13.22 -5.30 10.77
CA ASP A 106 -12.03 -5.82 11.42
C ASP A 106 -11.23 -4.69 12.07
N GLU A 107 -10.44 -4.98 13.10
CA GLU A 107 -9.49 -3.99 13.63
C GLU A 107 -8.35 -3.74 12.63
N VAL A 108 -7.82 -4.83 12.07
CA VAL A 108 -6.77 -4.83 11.06
C VAL A 108 -7.01 -5.97 10.08
N LYS A 109 -6.91 -5.69 8.78
CA LYS A 109 -6.90 -6.70 7.72
C LYS A 109 -5.69 -6.51 6.83
N GLN A 110 -4.96 -7.58 6.55
CA GLN A 110 -3.76 -7.55 5.71
C GLN A 110 -4.01 -8.32 4.43
N THR A 111 -3.64 -7.73 3.29
CA THR A 111 -3.54 -8.41 2.00
C THR A 111 -2.24 -8.01 1.32
N ILE A 112 -1.92 -8.62 0.18
CA ILE A 112 -0.65 -8.34 -0.49
C ILE A 112 -0.63 -6.89 -1.02
N GLY A 113 0.27 -6.08 -0.47
CA GLY A 113 0.43 -4.66 -0.80
C GLY A 113 -0.56 -3.72 -0.11
N PHE A 114 -1.45 -4.22 0.76
CA PHE A 114 -2.40 -3.39 1.51
C PHE A 114 -2.49 -3.80 2.99
N VAL A 115 -2.64 -2.81 3.86
CA VAL A 115 -3.03 -3.02 5.26
C VAL A 115 -4.18 -2.07 5.59
N PHE A 116 -5.32 -2.63 5.98
CA PHE A 116 -6.52 -1.90 6.34
C PHE A 116 -6.64 -1.78 7.86
N TYR A 117 -6.93 -0.57 8.33
CA TYR A 117 -7.13 -0.24 9.73
C TYR A 117 -8.51 0.37 9.92
N ARG A 118 -9.07 0.21 11.12
CA ARG A 118 -10.27 0.92 11.55
C ARG A 118 -10.01 2.39 11.93
#